data_AF-A0A1H9KRL9-F1
#
_entry.id   AF-A0A1H9KRL9-F1
#
_cell.length_a   1.000
_cell.length_b   1.000
_cell.length_c   1.000
_cell.angle_alpha   90.00
_cell.angle_beta   90.00
_cell.angle_gamma   90.00
#
_symmetry.space_group_name_H-M   'P 1'
#
loop_
_entity.id
_entity.type
_entity.pdbx_description
1 polymer ?
#
loop_
_entity_poly.entity_id
_entity_poly.type
_entity_poly.pdbx_seq_one_letter_code
_entity_poly.pdbx_strand_id
1 'polypeptide(L)'
;MKKRIKHKLQSTKGFSLGELLLTILIISLAGVAMTGGFTVVHHSYKKITQQANAETLLSTTINKFNNYVRYGEEITSNSPTSITFIDPTNGIKTTITNGSDSTGTGGASVNNTGLIISYTGGSHQLLADSAMNDGLVPEITNINKNGQTVNYTITIKNNKGNEITKQAVTTRLLNE
;
A
#
# COMPACT_ATOMS: atom_id res chain seq x y z
N MET A 1 -17.02 -23.26 62.77
CA MET A 1 -17.47 -22.87 61.40
C MET A 1 -16.47 -23.19 60.27
N LYS A 2 -15.14 -23.13 60.45
CA LYS A 2 -14.16 -23.34 59.36
C LYS A 2 -14.10 -24.77 58.76
N LYS A 3 -14.53 -25.81 59.48
CA LYS A 3 -14.49 -27.22 59.00
C LYS A 3 -15.51 -27.53 57.89
N ARG A 4 -16.68 -26.88 57.87
CA ARG A 4 -17.75 -27.17 56.89
C ARG A 4 -17.41 -26.66 55.48
N ILE A 5 -16.68 -25.56 55.37
CA ILE A 5 -16.28 -24.96 54.08
C ILE A 5 -15.21 -25.84 53.40
N LYS A 6 -14.23 -26.35 54.17
CA LYS A 6 -13.19 -27.25 53.65
C LYS A 6 -13.74 -28.58 53.12
N HIS A 7 -14.80 -29.11 53.74
CA HIS A 7 -15.43 -30.35 53.28
C HIS A 7 -16.23 -30.18 51.98
N LYS A 8 -16.80 -28.99 51.75
CA LYS A 8 -17.50 -28.67 50.49
C LYS A 8 -16.52 -28.54 49.31
N LEU A 9 -15.31 -28.04 49.55
CA LEU A 9 -14.25 -27.89 48.54
C LEU A 9 -13.53 -29.21 48.20
N GLN A 10 -13.61 -30.23 49.06
CA GLN A 10 -13.00 -31.56 48.84
C GLN A 10 -14.01 -32.62 48.33
N SER A 11 -15.26 -32.22 48.08
CA SER A 11 -16.30 -33.13 47.60
C SER A 11 -16.20 -33.30 46.07
N THR A 12 -15.66 -34.43 45.63
CA THR A 12 -15.62 -34.92 44.23
C THR A 12 -17.00 -35.35 43.70
N LYS A 13 -18.08 -34.66 44.08
CA LYS A 13 -19.40 -34.86 43.47
C LYS A 13 -19.43 -34.03 42.18
N GLY A 14 -19.62 -34.69 41.05
CA GLY A 14 -19.64 -34.07 39.72
C GLY A 14 -20.55 -32.84 39.66
N PHE A 15 -20.22 -31.94 38.73
CA PHE A 15 -20.91 -30.67 38.53
C PHE A 15 -22.43 -30.82 38.62
N SER A 16 -23.06 -29.98 39.45
CA SER A 16 -24.52 -29.90 39.52
C SER A 16 -25.09 -29.52 38.15
N LEU A 17 -26.25 -30.08 37.78
CA LEU A 17 -26.91 -29.79 36.50
C LEU A 17 -27.14 -28.27 36.30
N GLY A 18 -27.43 -27.56 37.39
CA GLY A 18 -27.59 -26.10 37.38
C GLY A 18 -26.27 -25.33 37.20
N GLU A 19 -25.17 -25.84 37.72
CA GLU A 19 -23.83 -25.25 37.50
C GLU A 19 -23.38 -25.47 36.06
N LEU A 20 -23.63 -26.64 35.47
CA LEU A 20 -23.32 -26.90 34.06
C LEU A 20 -24.12 -25.97 33.13
N LEU A 21 -25.41 -25.78 33.42
CA LEU A 21 -26.29 -24.91 32.64
C LEU A 21 -25.90 -23.44 32.76
N LEU A 22 -25.52 -22.98 33.97
CA LEU A 22 -24.96 -21.64 34.18
C LEU A 22 -23.63 -21.45 33.46
N THR A 23 -22.76 -22.47 33.47
CA THR A 23 -21.46 -22.42 32.80
C THR A 23 -21.62 -22.32 31.28
N ILE A 24 -22.53 -23.10 30.70
CA ILE A 24 -22.87 -23.03 29.26
C ILE A 24 -23.47 -21.67 28.92
N LEU A 25 -24.31 -21.10 29.79
CA LEU A 25 -24.86 -19.75 29.61
C LEU A 25 -23.75 -18.68 29.58
N ILE A 26 -22.80 -18.73 30.52
CA ILE A 26 -21.69 -17.76 30.57
C ILE A 26 -20.77 -17.93 29.36
N ILE A 27 -20.44 -19.16 28.96
CA ILE A 27 -19.59 -19.43 27.79
C ILE A 27 -20.28 -18.99 26.49
N SER A 28 -21.58 -19.22 26.34
CA SER A 28 -22.33 -18.78 25.16
C SER A 28 -22.42 -17.26 25.06
N LEU A 29 -22.65 -16.58 26.19
CA LEU A 29 -22.64 -15.10 26.24
C LEU A 29 -21.25 -14.53 25.93
N ALA A 30 -20.19 -15.13 26.48
CA ALA A 30 -18.81 -14.76 26.17
C ALA A 30 -18.48 -15.01 24.68
N GLY A 31 -18.97 -16.12 24.11
CA GLY A 31 -18.81 -16.44 22.70
C GLY A 31 -19.40 -15.37 21.79
N VAL A 32 -20.64 -14.94 22.02
CA VAL A 32 -21.30 -13.89 21.22
C VAL A 32 -20.56 -12.55 21.31
N ALA A 33 -20.08 -12.18 22.51
CA ALA A 33 -19.30 -10.96 22.69
C ALA A 33 -17.96 -11.00 21.93
N MET A 34 -17.30 -12.16 21.88
CA MET A 34 -16.05 -12.35 21.12
C MET A 34 -16.26 -12.28 19.61
N THR A 35 -17.36 -12.83 19.09
CA THR A 35 -17.65 -12.83 17.64
C THR A 35 -17.84 -11.41 17.09
N GLY A 36 -18.47 -10.52 17.86
CA GLY A 36 -18.61 -9.11 17.52
C GLY A 36 -17.26 -8.37 17.48
N GLY A 37 -16.38 -8.64 18.45
CA GLY A 37 -15.04 -8.05 18.51
C GLY A 37 -14.13 -8.50 17.37
N PHE A 38 -14.17 -9.78 17.00
CA PHE A 38 -13.31 -10.35 15.96
C PHE A 38 -13.51 -9.68 14.59
N THR A 39 -14.77 -9.41 14.22
CA THR A 39 -15.10 -8.75 12.96
C THR A 39 -14.54 -7.32 12.91
N VAL A 40 -14.66 -6.56 14.00
CA VAL A 40 -14.15 -5.18 14.07
C VAL A 40 -12.62 -5.15 14.03
N VAL A 41 -11.95 -6.06 14.74
CA VAL A 41 -10.48 -6.16 14.74
C VAL A 41 -9.97 -6.54 13.36
N HIS A 42 -10.60 -7.51 12.69
CA HIS A 42 -10.19 -7.92 11.34
C HIS A 42 -10.31 -6.77 10.33
N HIS A 43 -11.42 -6.02 10.34
CA HIS A 43 -11.60 -4.85 9.47
C HIS A 43 -10.58 -3.75 9.77
N SER A 44 -10.32 -3.48 11.05
CA SER A 44 -9.35 -2.47 11.48
C SER A 44 -7.93 -2.87 11.09
N TYR A 45 -7.55 -4.13 11.30
CA TYR A 45 -6.23 -4.66 10.93
C TYR A 45 -6.01 -4.59 9.42
N LYS A 46 -7.01 -4.96 8.61
CA LYS A 46 -6.94 -4.84 7.15
C LYS A 46 -6.73 -3.39 6.71
N LYS A 47 -7.45 -2.44 7.31
CA LYS A 47 -7.31 -1.02 6.99
C LYS A 47 -5.93 -0.47 7.35
N ILE A 48 -5.43 -0.82 8.54
CA ILE A 48 -4.10 -0.39 9.01
C ILE A 48 -3.00 -0.97 8.11
N THR A 49 -3.11 -2.26 7.77
CA THR A 49 -2.14 -2.93 6.90
C THR A 49 -2.13 -2.31 5.50
N GLN A 50 -3.30 -2.05 4.93
CA GLN A 50 -3.41 -1.40 3.62
C GLN A 50 -2.82 0.03 3.64
N GLN A 51 -3.03 0.78 4.73
CA GLN A 51 -2.43 2.10 4.90
C GLN A 51 -0.90 2.03 4.95
N ALA A 52 -0.34 1.13 5.75
CA ALA A 52 1.11 0.95 5.87
C ALA A 52 1.75 0.50 4.54
N ASN A 53 1.08 -0.38 3.81
CA ASN A 53 1.53 -0.82 2.48
C ASN A 53 1.48 0.34 1.47
N ALA A 54 0.45 1.19 1.53
CA ALA A 54 0.35 2.38 0.70
C ALA A 54 1.45 3.40 1.00
N GLU A 55 1.79 3.62 2.26
CA GLU A 55 2.89 4.52 2.66
C GLU A 55 4.26 3.98 2.22
N THR A 56 4.47 2.67 2.33
CA THR A 56 5.69 2.01 1.85
C THR A 56 5.82 2.13 0.33
N LEU A 57 4.72 1.89 -0.39
CA LEU A 57 4.65 2.06 -1.84
C LEU A 57 4.89 3.51 -2.24
N LEU A 58 4.27 4.47 -1.56
CA LEU A 58 4.46 5.91 -1.79
C LEU A 58 5.93 6.29 -1.65
N SER A 59 6.57 5.92 -0.55
CA SER A 59 7.99 6.22 -0.31
C SER A 59 8.88 5.62 -1.38
N THR A 60 8.65 4.36 -1.75
CA THR A 60 9.42 3.67 -2.80
C THR A 60 9.23 4.34 -4.16
N THR A 61 7.99 4.73 -4.50
CA THR A 61 7.66 5.44 -5.74
C THR A 61 8.37 6.79 -5.79
N ILE A 62 8.29 7.57 -4.71
CA ILE A 62 8.94 8.87 -4.59
C ILE A 62 10.44 8.71 -4.77
N ASN A 63 11.09 7.76 -4.10
CA ASN A 63 12.53 7.54 -4.19
C ASN A 63 12.97 7.17 -5.61
N LYS A 64 12.26 6.24 -6.26
CA LYS A 64 12.59 5.86 -7.63
C LYS A 64 12.36 7.01 -8.62
N PHE A 65 11.21 7.68 -8.54
CA PHE A 65 10.90 8.80 -9.42
C PHE A 65 11.89 9.97 -9.20
N ASN A 66 12.24 10.25 -7.94
CA ASN A 66 13.26 11.23 -7.58
C ASN A 66 14.59 10.96 -8.24
N ASN A 67 15.04 9.71 -8.29
CA ASN A 67 16.30 9.38 -8.93
C ASN A 67 16.28 9.74 -10.42
N TYR A 68 15.20 9.43 -11.13
CA TYR A 68 15.07 9.82 -12.54
C TYR A 68 15.02 11.33 -12.74
N VAL A 69 14.26 12.05 -11.91
CA VAL A 69 14.18 13.51 -12.00
C VAL A 69 15.51 14.17 -11.63
N ARG A 70 16.21 13.66 -10.62
CA ARG A 70 17.42 14.30 -10.10
C ARG A 70 18.61 14.16 -11.06
N TYR A 71 18.74 13.01 -11.72
CA TYR A 71 19.87 12.69 -12.60
C TYR A 71 19.53 12.78 -14.10
N GLY A 72 18.25 12.94 -14.46
CA GLY A 72 17.85 13.10 -15.85
C GLY A 72 18.40 14.40 -16.46
N GLU A 73 18.79 14.32 -17.72
CA GLU A 73 19.25 15.46 -18.52
C GLU A 73 18.10 16.02 -19.36
N GLU A 74 18.17 17.31 -19.71
CA GLU A 74 17.17 18.01 -20.55
C GLU A 74 15.70 17.76 -20.11
N ILE A 75 15.42 17.96 -18.82
CA ILE A 75 14.11 17.63 -18.26
C ILE A 75 13.04 18.55 -18.84
N THR A 76 12.00 17.96 -19.39
CA THR A 76 10.84 18.65 -19.96
C THR A 76 9.54 18.12 -19.37
N SER A 77 8.71 19.02 -18.86
CA SER A 77 7.38 18.72 -18.34
C SER A 77 6.32 19.08 -19.39
N ASN A 78 6.04 18.16 -20.31
CA ASN A 78 5.09 18.39 -21.42
C ASN A 78 3.62 18.37 -20.95
N SER A 79 3.32 17.74 -19.81
CA SER A 79 1.98 17.61 -19.24
C SER A 79 2.06 17.49 -17.71
N PRO A 80 1.00 17.87 -16.97
CA PRO A 80 0.94 17.70 -15.51
C PRO A 80 1.04 16.25 -15.03
N THR A 81 1.00 15.26 -15.93
CA THR A 81 1.06 13.82 -15.61
C THR A 81 2.22 13.09 -16.28
N SER A 82 3.06 13.78 -17.06
CA SER A 82 4.18 13.16 -17.74
C SER A 82 5.44 14.03 -17.74
N ILE A 83 6.58 13.40 -17.55
CA ILE A 83 7.90 14.03 -17.61
C ILE A 83 8.77 13.30 -18.63
N THR A 84 9.49 14.06 -19.44
CA THR A 84 10.44 13.52 -20.43
C THR A 84 11.84 14.01 -20.09
N PHE A 85 12.82 13.15 -20.18
CA PHE A 85 14.23 13.44 -19.91
C PHE A 85 15.13 12.54 -20.76
N ILE A 86 16.41 12.87 -20.84
CA ILE A 86 17.44 12.01 -21.39
C ILE A 86 18.04 11.20 -20.23
N ASP A 87 18.00 9.87 -20.34
CA ASP A 87 18.62 8.98 -19.35
C ASP A 87 20.14 9.12 -19.44
N PRO A 88 20.84 9.56 -18.38
CA PRO A 88 22.30 9.77 -18.41
C PRO A 88 23.08 8.46 -18.62
N THR A 89 22.46 7.30 -18.35
CA THR A 89 23.11 5.99 -18.51
C THR A 89 23.23 5.59 -19.97
N ASN A 90 22.17 5.86 -20.75
CA ASN A 90 22.01 5.32 -22.10
C ASN A 90 21.92 6.41 -23.18
N GLY A 91 21.76 7.68 -22.80
CA GLY A 91 21.55 8.80 -23.71
C GLY A 91 20.20 8.76 -24.45
N ILE A 92 19.25 7.95 -23.98
CA ILE A 92 17.97 7.72 -24.65
C ILE A 92 16.90 8.62 -24.04
N LYS A 93 16.12 9.27 -24.92
CA LYS A 93 14.93 10.05 -24.53
C LYS A 93 13.88 9.12 -23.93
N THR A 94 13.56 9.37 -22.67
CA THR A 94 12.70 8.55 -21.84
C THR A 94 11.56 9.39 -21.28
N THR A 95 10.36 8.84 -21.24
CA THR A 95 9.17 9.50 -20.68
C THR A 95 8.59 8.66 -19.56
N ILE A 96 8.30 9.29 -18.43
CA ILE A 96 7.52 8.67 -17.34
C ILE A 96 6.10 9.24 -17.38
N THR A 97 5.10 8.37 -17.40
CA THR A 97 3.68 8.74 -17.40
C THR A 97 2.83 7.74 -16.63
N ASN A 98 1.64 8.16 -16.19
CA ASN A 98 0.62 7.24 -15.73
C ASN A 98 0.17 6.33 -16.89
N GLY A 99 0.06 5.04 -16.65
CA GLY A 99 -0.37 4.08 -17.67
C GLY A 99 -0.49 2.65 -17.12
N SER A 100 -0.64 1.72 -18.04
CA SER A 100 -0.61 0.28 -17.76
C SER A 100 0.41 -0.37 -18.66
N ASP A 101 1.25 -1.22 -18.10
CA ASP A 101 2.17 -2.01 -18.92
C ASP A 101 1.38 -3.14 -19.59
N SER A 102 1.48 -3.27 -20.91
CA SER A 102 0.88 -4.40 -21.64
C SER A 102 1.87 -5.55 -21.81
N THR A 103 3.14 -5.33 -21.46
CA THR A 103 4.26 -6.25 -21.66
C THR A 103 4.81 -6.72 -20.33
N GLY A 104 4.14 -7.69 -19.70
CA GLY A 104 4.72 -8.39 -18.57
C GLY A 104 6.02 -9.08 -18.98
N THR A 105 6.96 -9.17 -18.05
CA THR A 105 8.16 -10.01 -18.23
C THR A 105 7.70 -11.46 -18.45
N GLY A 106 7.88 -11.98 -19.66
CA GLY A 106 7.46 -13.34 -20.04
C GLY A 106 6.12 -13.45 -20.80
N GLY A 107 5.58 -12.36 -21.35
CA GLY A 107 4.41 -12.42 -22.24
C GLY A 107 3.06 -12.62 -21.54
N ALA A 108 3.02 -12.52 -20.21
CA ALA A 108 1.77 -12.44 -19.46
C ALA A 108 1.26 -10.98 -19.48
N SER A 109 0.04 -10.77 -19.99
CA SER A 109 -0.64 -9.48 -19.89
C SER A 109 -1.02 -9.23 -18.42
N VAL A 110 -0.16 -8.54 -17.69
CA VAL A 110 -0.47 -7.97 -16.40
C VAL A 110 -1.01 -6.58 -16.66
N ASN A 111 -2.33 -6.39 -16.60
CA ASN A 111 -2.95 -5.06 -16.66
C ASN A 111 -2.66 -4.28 -15.36
N ASN A 112 -1.38 -4.16 -15.01
CA ASN A 112 -0.95 -3.45 -13.81
C ASN A 112 -0.90 -1.96 -14.15
N THR A 113 -1.83 -1.23 -13.57
CA THR A 113 -1.87 0.23 -13.66
C THR A 113 -0.84 0.82 -12.71
N GLY A 114 -0.14 1.86 -13.15
CA GLY A 114 0.91 2.52 -12.38
C GLY A 114 1.68 3.56 -13.19
N LEU A 115 2.96 3.71 -12.87
CA LEU A 115 3.87 4.60 -13.58
C LEU A 115 4.70 3.80 -14.58
N ILE A 116 4.66 4.21 -15.85
CA ILE A 116 5.34 3.56 -16.97
C ILE A 116 6.51 4.40 -17.42
N ILE A 117 7.66 3.76 -17.61
CA ILE A 117 8.85 4.30 -18.24
C ILE A 117 8.82 3.85 -19.70
N SER A 118 8.73 4.81 -20.63
CA SER A 118 8.69 4.57 -22.07
C SER A 118 9.91 5.18 -22.75
N TYR A 119 10.57 4.42 -23.63
CA TYR A 119 11.75 4.83 -24.38
C TYR A 119 11.73 4.23 -25.78
N THR A 120 12.65 4.67 -26.64
CA THR A 120 12.80 4.10 -27.98
C THR A 120 13.19 2.62 -27.87
N GLY A 121 12.27 1.72 -28.22
CA GLY A 121 12.50 0.27 -28.21
C GLY A 121 11.73 -0.50 -27.12
N GLY A 122 10.98 0.17 -26.24
CA GLY A 122 10.11 -0.52 -25.30
C GLY A 122 9.56 0.35 -24.17
N SER A 123 8.81 -0.28 -23.28
CA SER A 123 8.31 0.31 -22.06
C SER A 123 8.34 -0.72 -20.93
N HIS A 124 8.47 -0.26 -19.69
CA HIS A 124 8.32 -1.10 -18.51
C HIS A 124 7.77 -0.28 -17.33
N GLN A 125 7.26 -0.95 -16.30
CA GLN A 125 6.80 -0.27 -15.08
C GLN A 125 7.96 0.27 -14.24
N LEU A 126 7.77 1.47 -13.67
CA LEU A 126 8.72 2.10 -12.73
C LEU A 126 9.00 1.21 -11.50
N LEU A 127 7.96 0.54 -11.00
CA LEU A 127 8.04 -0.40 -9.88
C LEU A 127 7.73 -1.80 -10.40
N ALA A 128 8.31 -2.81 -9.78
CA ALA A 128 7.96 -4.18 -10.10
C ALA A 128 6.53 -4.47 -9.62
N ASP A 129 5.82 -5.39 -10.28
CA ASP A 129 4.47 -5.81 -9.91
C ASP A 129 4.39 -6.26 -8.44
N SER A 130 5.44 -6.90 -7.92
CA SER A 130 5.56 -7.33 -6.52
C SER A 130 5.55 -6.18 -5.51
N ALA A 131 5.94 -4.97 -5.92
CA ALA A 131 5.87 -3.78 -5.07
C ALA A 131 4.46 -3.17 -5.03
N MET A 132 3.65 -3.39 -6.07
CA MET A 132 2.26 -2.90 -6.20
C MET A 132 1.26 -3.93 -5.65
N ASN A 133 1.50 -4.40 -4.42
CA ASN A 133 0.64 -5.39 -3.77
C ASN A 133 -0.66 -4.74 -3.22
N ASP A 134 -1.64 -5.58 -2.87
CA ASP A 134 -2.94 -5.19 -2.27
C ASP A 134 -3.84 -4.30 -3.14
N GLY A 135 -3.61 -4.29 -4.46
CA GLY A 135 -4.39 -3.47 -5.38
C GLY A 135 -4.19 -1.98 -5.15
N LEU A 136 -2.95 -1.60 -4.83
CA LEU A 136 -2.50 -0.23 -4.66
C LEU A 136 -1.73 0.21 -5.89
N VAL A 137 -2.10 1.37 -6.43
CA VAL A 137 -1.61 1.88 -7.69
C VAL A 137 -1.04 3.28 -7.48
N PRO A 138 0.23 3.53 -7.85
CA PRO A 138 0.81 4.87 -7.82
C PRO A 138 0.38 5.68 -9.05
N GLU A 139 0.08 6.96 -8.82
CA GLU A 139 -0.23 7.94 -9.85
C GLU A 139 0.56 9.22 -9.60
N ILE A 140 1.07 9.84 -10.67
CA ILE A 140 1.74 11.12 -10.61
C ILE A 140 0.87 12.22 -11.22
N THR A 141 0.82 13.36 -10.54
CA THR A 141 0.05 14.54 -10.96
C THR A 141 0.82 15.81 -10.63
N ASN A 142 0.36 16.94 -11.17
CA ASN A 142 0.90 18.27 -10.90
C ASN A 142 2.41 18.41 -11.15
N ILE A 143 2.93 17.71 -12.17
CA ILE A 143 4.33 17.87 -12.57
C ILE A 143 4.49 19.28 -13.14
N ASN A 144 5.42 20.04 -12.54
CA ASN A 144 5.77 21.39 -12.98
C ASN A 144 7.26 21.63 -12.75
N LYS A 145 7.98 21.91 -13.84
CA LYS A 145 9.39 22.31 -13.81
C LYS A 145 9.50 23.83 -13.72
N ASN A 146 10.24 24.31 -12.72
CA ASN A 146 10.59 25.70 -12.55
C ASN A 146 12.11 25.83 -12.35
N GLY A 147 12.81 26.23 -13.41
CA GLY A 147 14.28 26.26 -13.45
C GLY A 147 14.88 24.90 -13.09
N GLN A 148 15.78 24.88 -12.10
CA GLN A 148 16.43 23.66 -11.60
C GLN A 148 15.57 22.84 -10.62
N THR A 149 14.27 23.11 -10.51
CA THR A 149 13.38 22.37 -9.60
C THR A 149 12.19 21.78 -10.33
N VAL A 150 11.77 20.59 -9.91
CA VAL A 150 10.57 19.93 -10.38
C VAL A 150 9.68 19.66 -9.18
N ASN A 151 8.46 20.19 -9.24
CA ASN A 151 7.40 19.92 -8.28
C ASN A 151 6.49 18.85 -8.87
N TYR A 152 6.08 17.88 -8.05
CA TYR A 152 5.12 16.86 -8.45
C TYR A 152 4.42 16.27 -7.22
N THR A 153 3.28 15.64 -7.45
CA THR A 153 2.50 14.96 -6.40
C THR A 153 2.36 13.50 -6.78
N ILE A 154 2.75 12.61 -5.86
CA ILE A 154 2.48 11.17 -5.98
C ILE A 154 1.30 10.82 -5.09
N THR A 155 0.32 10.14 -5.68
CA THR A 155 -0.88 9.66 -5.00
C THR A 155 -0.95 8.14 -5.12
N ILE A 156 -1.18 7.45 -4.01
CA ILE A 156 -1.49 6.02 -4.02
C ILE A 156 -3.00 5.86 -3.95
N LYS A 157 -3.55 5.20 -4.97
CA LYS A 157 -4.97 4.86 -5.05
C LYS A 157 -5.15 3.37 -4.84
N ASN A 158 -6.33 2.96 -4.41
CA ASN A 158 -6.72 1.55 -4.46
C ASN A 158 -7.36 1.20 -5.83
N ASN A 159 -7.61 -0.10 -6.08
CA ASN A 159 -8.30 -0.59 -7.28
C ASN A 159 -9.71 -0.01 -7.52
N LYS A 160 -10.30 0.70 -6.55
CA LYS A 160 -11.59 1.41 -6.69
C LYS A 160 -11.41 2.88 -7.07
N GLY A 161 -10.18 3.34 -7.23
CA GLY A 161 -9.83 4.74 -7.53
C GLY A 161 -9.80 5.65 -6.30
N ASN A 162 -9.98 5.13 -5.08
CA ASN A 162 -9.96 5.96 -3.88
C ASN A 162 -8.51 6.26 -3.50
N GLU A 163 -8.22 7.53 -3.23
CA GLU A 163 -6.97 7.98 -2.63
C GLU A 163 -6.81 7.37 -1.22
N ILE A 164 -5.68 6.71 -1.00
CA ILE A 164 -5.28 6.19 0.31
C ILE A 164 -4.28 7.13 0.96
N THR A 165 -3.29 7.59 0.19
CA THR A 165 -2.28 8.54 0.65
C THR A 165 -1.76 9.35 -0.54
N LYS A 166 -1.24 10.56 -0.25
CA LYS A 166 -0.60 11.42 -1.24
C LYS A 166 0.52 12.22 -0.62
N GLN A 167 1.48 12.61 -1.44
CA GLN A 167 2.55 13.50 -1.02
C GLN A 167 3.03 14.37 -2.18
N ALA A 168 3.12 15.68 -1.93
CA ALA A 168 3.79 16.62 -2.80
C ALA A 168 5.29 16.61 -2.50
N VAL A 169 6.10 16.62 -3.56
CA VAL A 169 7.56 16.56 -3.49
C VAL A 169 8.15 17.61 -4.43
N THR A 170 9.22 18.24 -3.97
CA THR A 170 10.04 19.15 -4.76
C THR A 170 11.44 18.59 -4.87
N THR A 171 11.93 18.48 -6.09
CA THR A 171 13.21 17.84 -6.39
C THR A 171 14.08 18.78 -7.18
N ARG A 172 15.34 18.92 -6.75
CA ARG A 172 16.34 19.72 -7.44
C ARG A 172 17.10 18.87 -8.45
N LEU A 173 17.25 19.41 -9.65
CA LEU A 173 18.01 18.82 -10.74
C LEU A 173 19.52 18.95 -10.49
N LEU A 174 20.30 17.94 -10.84
CA LEU A 174 21.77 17.99 -10.73
C LEU A 174 22.47 18.27 -12.07
N ASN A 175 21.84 17.91 -13.19
CA ASN A 175 22.46 17.85 -14.51
C ASN A 175 21.89 18.88 -15.50
N GLU A 176 21.51 20.08 -15.03
CA GLU A 176 21.07 21.21 -15.88
C GLU A 176 22.00 22.40 -15.84
#